data_AF-A0A0S6UDD2-F1
#
_entry.id   AF-A0A0S6UDD2-F1
#
_cell.length_a   1.000
_cell.length_b   1.000
_cell.length_c   1.000
_cell.angle_alpha   90.00
_cell.angle_beta   90.00
_cell.angle_gamma   90.00
#
_symmetry.space_group_name_H-M   'P 1'
#
loop_
_entity.id
_entity.type
_entity.pdbx_description
1 polymer ?
#
loop_
_entity_poly.entity_id
_entity_poly.type
_entity_poly.pdbx_seq_one_letter_code
_entity_poly.pdbx_strand_id
1 'polypeptide(L)'
;MMVKSPAGRRLGTFCWGWPGPRIAADKLFYQEGEANMEKPAVSPSTGKASRWTARRLASLAMLIALSTVGANLKIPSITGTPAFDSFPGFLGALILGPADGALIAALGHLLTAFTAGFPLTLPIHLVIAAGMAAVVALFALFYRFSSWLGLAAGIALNGLLLPALFIPLPGFGKAFFLAMVVPLLIASALNIVLAATAFTSLRRVFPASYAAGRGKGEGK
;
A
#
# COMPACT_ATOMS: atom_id res chain seq x y z
N MET A 1 7.04 73.75 41.04
CA MET A 1 7.16 72.58 41.93
C MET A 1 7.07 71.34 41.04
N MET A 2 8.16 70.58 40.89
CA MET A 2 8.49 69.42 41.74
C MET A 2 7.53 68.26 41.41
N VAL A 3 7.89 67.04 41.03
CA VAL A 3 9.15 66.33 40.74
C VAL A 3 8.70 64.90 40.33
N LYS A 4 9.58 64.14 39.65
CA LYS A 4 9.60 62.66 39.53
C LYS A 4 8.57 61.94 38.65
N SER A 5 9.09 61.43 37.54
CA SER A 5 8.88 60.02 37.12
C SER A 5 9.51 59.08 38.17
N PRO A 6 8.98 57.87 38.42
CA PRO A 6 9.52 56.72 37.68
C PRO A 6 8.56 55.51 37.44
N ALA A 7 8.89 54.78 36.37
CA ALA A 7 8.92 53.32 36.25
C ALA A 7 7.64 52.48 36.44
N GLY A 8 7.34 51.68 35.40
CA GLY A 8 6.91 50.29 35.62
C GLY A 8 6.04 49.63 34.53
N ARG A 9 6.71 49.05 33.51
CA ARG A 9 6.38 47.77 32.81
C ARG A 9 4.99 47.60 32.16
N ARG A 10 4.80 46.88 31.05
CA ARG A 10 5.60 46.29 29.95
C ARG A 10 4.53 45.67 29.04
N LEU A 11 4.57 45.88 27.73
CA LEU A 11 4.24 44.90 26.68
C LEU A 11 4.50 45.55 25.32
N GLY A 12 5.53 45.04 24.64
CA GLY A 12 6.03 45.51 23.36
C GLY A 12 5.08 45.16 22.20
N THR A 13 5.14 45.96 21.13
CA THR A 13 5.93 45.71 19.89
C THR A 13 5.13 44.87 18.89
N PHE A 14 5.01 45.18 17.61
CA PHE A 14 5.57 46.23 16.75
C PHE A 14 4.79 46.04 15.43
N CYS A 15 4.14 47.07 14.90
CA CYS A 15 3.52 47.02 13.58
C CYS A 15 4.22 48.09 12.74
N TRP A 16 5.16 47.69 11.89
CA TRP A 16 5.83 48.62 10.97
C TRP A 16 4.96 48.84 9.74
N GLY A 17 4.56 50.08 9.52
CA GLY A 17 4.17 50.59 8.22
C GLY A 17 5.39 51.19 7.49
N TRP A 18 5.35 51.18 6.15
CA TRP A 18 6.13 52.09 5.31
C TRP A 18 5.33 52.46 4.04
N PRO A 19 5.45 53.69 3.48
CA PRO A 19 4.48 54.28 2.56
C PRO A 19 4.93 54.34 1.08
N GLY A 20 3.95 54.43 0.17
CA GLY A 20 4.03 55.20 -1.10
C GLY A 20 4.75 54.60 -2.32
N PRO A 21 4.47 55.09 -3.55
CA PRO A 21 4.26 54.25 -4.75
C PRO A 21 5.45 54.18 -5.73
N ARG A 22 5.76 52.98 -6.28
CA ARG A 22 6.72 52.76 -7.40
C ARG A 22 6.33 51.61 -8.34
N ILE A 23 5.04 51.45 -8.70
CA ILE A 23 4.59 50.26 -9.45
C ILE A 23 4.90 50.32 -10.96
N ALA A 24 5.14 51.51 -11.53
CA ALA A 24 5.28 51.66 -12.99
C ALA A 24 6.70 51.39 -13.52
N ALA A 25 7.76 51.77 -12.79
CA ALA A 25 9.14 51.59 -13.24
C ALA A 25 9.59 50.12 -13.17
N ASP A 26 9.15 49.39 -12.13
CA ASP A 26 9.45 47.95 -11.99
C ASP A 26 8.88 47.12 -13.13
N LYS A 27 7.72 47.49 -13.69
CA LYS A 27 7.11 46.74 -14.80
C LYS A 27 7.87 46.89 -16.12
N LEU A 28 8.49 48.04 -16.36
CA LEU A 28 9.30 48.27 -17.57
C LEU A 28 10.64 47.51 -17.47
N PHE A 29 11.27 47.54 -16.29
CA PHE A 29 12.50 46.79 -16.03
C PHE A 29 12.27 45.26 -16.12
N TYR A 30 11.10 44.77 -15.69
CA TYR A 30 10.74 43.35 -15.84
C TYR A 30 10.47 42.93 -17.28
N GLN A 31 9.88 43.82 -18.10
CA GLN A 31 9.58 43.53 -19.51
C GLN A 31 10.83 43.53 -20.40
N GLU A 32 11.80 44.43 -20.15
CA GLU A 32 13.08 44.41 -20.88
C GLU A 32 13.95 43.19 -20.51
N GLY A 33 13.84 42.68 -19.29
CA GLY A 33 14.55 41.48 -18.83
C GLY A 33 14.07 40.17 -19.49
N GLU A 34 12.77 40.06 -19.81
CA GLU A 34 12.19 38.89 -20.49
C GLU A 34 12.54 38.84 -21.99
N ALA A 35 12.78 39.98 -22.63
CA ALA A 35 13.05 40.06 -24.07
C ALA A 35 14.45 39.57 -24.47
N ASN A 36 15.41 39.56 -23.53
CA ASN A 36 16.80 39.15 -23.77
C ASN A 36 17.17 37.82 -23.09
N MET A 37 16.21 37.10 -22.52
CA MET A 37 16.46 35.79 -21.92
C MET A 37 16.24 34.70 -22.97
N GLU A 38 17.31 34.33 -23.66
CA GLU A 38 17.30 33.10 -24.44
C GLU A 38 17.06 31.93 -23.47
N LYS A 39 15.84 31.38 -23.53
CA LYS A 39 15.40 30.29 -22.66
C LYS A 39 16.39 29.14 -22.83
N PRO A 40 17.12 28.72 -21.79
CA PRO A 40 18.02 27.59 -21.92
C PRO A 40 17.18 26.41 -22.39
N ALA A 41 17.55 25.82 -23.51
CA ALA A 41 16.94 24.61 -24.02
C ALA A 41 17.14 23.52 -22.96
N VAL A 42 16.13 23.33 -22.10
CA VAL A 42 16.09 22.20 -21.18
C VAL A 42 15.85 20.98 -22.05
N SER A 43 16.95 20.34 -22.45
CA SER A 43 16.95 19.03 -23.08
C SER A 43 16.09 18.10 -22.22
N PRO A 44 15.01 17.51 -22.74
CA PRO A 44 14.20 16.58 -21.96
C PRO A 44 15.11 15.42 -21.57
N SER A 45 15.43 15.31 -20.29
CA SER A 45 16.20 14.17 -19.80
C SER A 45 15.37 12.93 -20.04
N THR A 46 15.82 12.11 -20.98
CA THR A 46 15.26 10.79 -21.32
C THR A 46 15.59 9.76 -20.22
N GLY A 47 15.47 10.18 -18.96
CA GLY A 47 15.59 9.30 -17.81
C GLY A 47 14.31 8.48 -17.70
N LYS A 48 14.42 7.15 -17.81
CA LYS A 48 13.33 6.23 -17.42
C LYS A 48 12.82 6.65 -16.04
N ALA A 49 11.59 7.16 -15.96
CA ALA A 49 10.97 7.54 -14.70
C ALA A 49 11.06 6.35 -13.73
N SER A 50 11.68 6.55 -12.57
CA SER A 50 11.82 5.50 -11.57
C SER A 50 10.44 4.97 -11.19
N ARG A 51 10.25 3.65 -11.27
CA ARG A 51 9.01 2.99 -10.81
C ARG A 51 8.76 3.15 -9.30
N TRP A 52 9.77 3.63 -8.56
CA TRP A 52 9.79 3.79 -7.12
C TRP A 52 9.71 5.27 -6.74
N THR A 53 8.49 5.78 -6.60
CA THR A 53 8.24 7.10 -6.00
C THR A 53 8.14 6.98 -4.48
N ALA A 54 8.52 8.03 -3.75
CA ALA A 54 8.45 8.03 -2.28
C ALA A 54 7.05 7.65 -1.76
N ARG A 55 5.99 8.16 -2.41
CA ARG A 55 4.59 7.82 -2.10
C ARG A 55 4.30 6.32 -2.25
N ARG A 56 4.82 5.68 -3.31
CA ARG A 56 4.62 4.25 -3.56
C ARG A 56 5.34 3.42 -2.50
N LEU A 57 6.58 3.78 -2.17
CA LEU A 57 7.35 3.10 -1.13
C LEU A 57 6.69 3.23 0.24
N ALA A 58 6.20 4.42 0.60
CA ALA A 58 5.46 4.64 1.83
C ALA A 58 4.17 3.80 1.90
N SER A 59 3.45 3.68 0.78
CA SER A 59 2.24 2.84 0.70
C SER A 59 2.55 1.36 0.90
N LEU A 60 3.63 0.87 0.29
CA LEU A 60 4.11 -0.51 0.49
C LEU A 60 4.48 -0.76 1.95
N ALA A 61 5.31 0.12 2.54
CA ALA A 61 5.73 0.00 3.92
C ALA A 61 4.55 0.01 4.90
N MET A 62 3.55 0.88 4.67
CA MET A 62 2.37 0.97 5.52
C MET A 62 1.48 -0.27 5.41
N LEU A 63 1.31 -0.83 4.20
CA LEU A 63 0.54 -2.06 4.02
C LEU A 63 1.27 -3.29 4.61
N ILE A 64 2.60 -3.35 4.51
CA ILE A 64 3.41 -4.39 5.16
C ILE A 64 3.29 -4.28 6.69
N ALA A 65 3.40 -3.07 7.25
CA ALA A 65 3.22 -2.87 8.69
C ALA A 65 1.80 -3.26 9.15
N LEU A 66 0.78 -2.90 8.36
CA LEU A 66 -0.61 -3.28 8.62
C LEU A 66 -0.79 -4.80 8.61
N SER A 67 -0.06 -5.52 7.76
CA SER A 67 -0.09 -6.99 7.71
C SER A 67 0.44 -7.60 9.01
N THR A 68 1.58 -7.11 9.50
CA THR A 68 2.16 -7.56 10.78
C THR A 68 1.23 -7.26 11.96
N VAL A 69 0.57 -6.09 11.98
CA VAL A 69 -0.41 -5.75 13.03
C VAL A 69 -1.66 -6.62 12.90
N GLY A 70 -2.19 -6.78 11.68
CA GLY A 70 -3.35 -7.61 11.38
C GLY A 70 -3.16 -9.08 11.74
N ALA A 71 -1.93 -9.59 11.67
CA ALA A 71 -1.60 -10.94 12.10
C ALA A 71 -1.82 -11.19 13.60
N ASN A 72 -1.84 -10.14 14.42
CA ASN A 72 -2.16 -10.24 15.84
C ASN A 72 -3.66 -10.29 16.12
N LEU A 73 -4.50 -9.90 15.14
CA LEU A 73 -5.95 -10.04 15.21
C LEU A 73 -6.32 -11.48 14.89
N LYS A 74 -6.28 -12.28 15.94
CA LYS A 74 -6.45 -13.72 15.90
C LYS A 74 -7.90 -14.05 16.29
N ILE A 75 -8.74 -14.48 15.34
CA ILE A 75 -10.10 -14.94 15.65
C ILE A 75 -10.03 -16.35 16.28
N PRO A 76 -10.44 -16.54 17.56
CA PRO A 76 -10.37 -17.84 18.20
C PRO A 76 -11.16 -18.87 17.39
N SER A 77 -10.45 -19.86 16.84
CA SER A 77 -11.00 -20.92 16.01
C SER A 77 -10.37 -22.25 16.43
N ILE A 78 -11.18 -23.30 16.46
CA ILE A 78 -10.91 -24.58 17.14
C ILE A 78 -9.67 -25.30 16.57
N THR A 79 -9.28 -25.04 15.32
CA THR A 79 -8.23 -25.79 14.61
C THR A 79 -7.04 -24.94 14.17
N GLY A 80 -6.98 -23.68 14.60
CA GLY A 80 -5.96 -22.73 14.16
C GLY A 80 -6.60 -21.37 13.92
N THR A 81 -6.00 -20.34 14.47
CA THR A 81 -6.59 -19.01 14.42
C THR A 81 -6.30 -18.33 13.07
N PRO A 82 -7.32 -17.98 12.26
CA PRO A 82 -7.13 -17.16 11.07
C PRO A 82 -6.43 -15.85 11.41
N ALA A 83 -5.32 -15.58 10.74
CA ALA A 83 -4.61 -14.31 10.81
C ALA A 83 -4.99 -13.40 9.63
N PHE A 84 -4.96 -12.09 9.84
CA PHE A 84 -5.23 -11.09 8.80
C PHE A 84 -3.96 -10.56 8.11
N ASP A 85 -2.93 -11.39 8.01
CA ASP A 85 -1.64 -11.03 7.42
C ASP A 85 -1.73 -10.86 5.88
N SER A 86 -2.58 -11.63 5.21
CA SER A 86 -2.72 -11.58 3.75
C SER A 86 -3.62 -10.45 3.22
N PHE A 87 -4.53 -9.91 4.04
CA PHE A 87 -5.48 -8.86 3.68
C PHE A 87 -4.81 -7.62 3.05
N PRO A 88 -3.75 -7.03 3.64
CA PRO A 88 -3.08 -5.87 3.06
C PRO A 88 -2.38 -6.18 1.74
N GLY A 89 -1.95 -7.42 1.54
CA GLY A 89 -1.40 -7.90 0.28
C GLY A 89 -2.44 -7.89 -0.83
N PHE A 90 -3.61 -8.49 -0.59
CA PHE A 90 -4.73 -8.47 -1.53
C PHE A 90 -5.23 -7.03 -1.82
N LEU A 91 -5.34 -6.18 -0.80
CA LEU A 91 -5.72 -4.77 -0.96
C LEU A 91 -4.68 -4.00 -1.79
N GLY A 92 -3.39 -4.19 -1.48
CA GLY A 92 -2.28 -3.61 -2.22
C GLY A 92 -2.28 -4.04 -3.69
N ALA A 93 -2.66 -5.29 -3.96
CA ALA A 93 -2.83 -5.82 -5.32
C ALA A 93 -3.91 -5.07 -6.12
N LEU A 94 -5.04 -4.73 -5.49
CA LEU A 94 -6.14 -3.99 -6.13
C LEU A 94 -5.78 -2.51 -6.37
N ILE A 95 -5.04 -1.89 -5.44
CA ILE A 95 -4.69 -0.47 -5.51
C ILE A 95 -3.46 -0.22 -6.39
N LEU A 96 -2.35 -0.90 -6.08
CA LEU A 96 -1.03 -0.64 -6.65
C LEU A 96 -0.68 -1.60 -7.79
N GLY A 97 -1.24 -2.81 -7.78
CA GLY A 97 -1.08 -3.83 -8.81
C GLY A 97 -0.43 -5.13 -8.32
N PRO A 98 -0.37 -6.15 -9.19
CA PRO A 98 -0.06 -7.53 -8.82
C PRO A 98 1.32 -7.67 -8.20
N ALA A 99 2.34 -7.02 -8.76
CA ALA A 99 3.71 -7.11 -8.25
C ALA A 99 3.86 -6.49 -6.85
N ASP A 100 3.19 -5.36 -6.61
CA ASP A 100 3.25 -4.66 -5.33
C ASP A 100 2.46 -5.40 -4.25
N GLY A 101 1.26 -5.90 -4.59
CA GLY A 101 0.47 -6.75 -3.69
C GLY A 101 1.20 -8.04 -3.34
N ALA A 102 1.85 -8.68 -4.31
CA ALA A 102 2.66 -9.88 -4.09
C ALA A 102 3.81 -9.63 -3.11
N LEU A 103 4.52 -8.51 -3.26
CA LEU A 103 5.59 -8.11 -2.34
C LEU A 103 5.06 -7.88 -0.93
N ILE A 104 3.94 -7.16 -0.80
CA ILE A 104 3.31 -6.90 0.51
C ILE A 104 2.91 -8.23 1.16
N ALA A 105 2.30 -9.16 0.41
CA ALA A 105 1.85 -10.44 0.93
C ALA A 105 3.02 -11.32 1.40
N ALA A 106 4.09 -11.42 0.59
CA ALA A 106 5.26 -12.21 0.95
C ALA A 106 5.96 -11.66 2.20
N LEU A 107 6.23 -10.35 2.24
CA LEU A 107 6.91 -9.73 3.38
C LEU A 107 6.03 -9.73 4.63
N GLY A 108 4.74 -9.45 4.48
CA GLY A 108 3.76 -9.50 5.57
C GLY A 108 3.68 -10.89 6.21
N HIS A 109 3.64 -11.94 5.37
CA HIS A 109 3.66 -13.32 5.85
C HIS A 109 4.97 -13.67 6.57
N LEU A 110 6.12 -13.27 6.02
CA LEU A 110 7.42 -13.54 6.66
C LEU A 110 7.57 -12.81 7.99
N LEU A 111 7.12 -11.56 8.10
CA LEU A 111 7.13 -10.82 9.37
C LEU A 111 6.17 -11.45 10.38
N THR A 112 4.99 -11.88 9.93
CA THR A 112 4.04 -12.62 10.77
C THR A 112 4.67 -13.89 11.32
N ALA A 113 5.26 -14.71 10.44
CA ALA A 113 5.96 -15.94 10.81
C ALA A 113 7.12 -15.67 11.77
N PHE A 114 7.90 -14.61 11.52
CA PHE A 114 8.99 -14.18 12.39
C PHE A 114 8.50 -13.85 13.81
N THR A 115 7.45 -13.04 13.93
CA THR A 115 6.87 -12.68 15.23
C THR A 115 6.22 -13.86 15.96
N ALA A 116 5.82 -14.91 15.23
CA ALA A 116 5.32 -16.17 15.79
C ALA A 116 6.42 -17.21 16.08
N GLY A 117 7.69 -16.92 15.77
CA GLY A 117 8.81 -17.83 16.00
C GLY A 117 8.99 -18.94 14.96
N PHE A 118 8.48 -18.76 13.73
CA PHE A 118 8.55 -19.72 12.62
C PHE A 118 8.05 -21.13 12.98
N PRO A 119 6.73 -21.34 13.22
CA PRO A 119 6.18 -22.60 13.73
C PRO A 119 6.46 -23.85 12.85
N LEU A 120 6.62 -23.65 11.53
CA LEU A 120 6.92 -24.67 10.53
C LEU A 120 8.36 -24.58 9.98
N THR A 121 9.24 -23.81 10.64
CA THR A 121 10.60 -23.43 10.19
C THR A 121 10.65 -22.36 9.10
N LEU A 122 11.78 -21.65 9.00
CA LEU A 122 12.01 -20.57 8.02
C LEU A 122 11.88 -21.03 6.55
N PRO A 123 12.48 -22.16 6.10
CA PRO A 123 12.37 -22.60 4.70
C PRO A 123 10.93 -22.82 4.24
N ILE A 124 10.09 -23.41 5.09
CA ILE A 124 8.68 -23.62 4.77
C ILE A 124 7.94 -22.30 4.62
N HIS A 125 8.18 -21.32 5.49
CA HIS A 125 7.55 -20.01 5.37
C HIS A 125 8.02 -19.22 4.15
N LEU A 126 9.25 -19.42 3.66
CA LEU A 126 9.68 -18.85 2.39
C LEU A 126 8.89 -19.43 1.21
N VAL A 127 8.63 -20.75 1.21
CA VAL A 127 7.79 -21.40 0.19
C VAL A 127 6.36 -20.89 0.27
N ILE A 128 5.77 -20.78 1.47
CA ILE A 128 4.42 -20.22 1.66
C ILE A 128 4.36 -18.77 1.21
N ALA A 129 5.34 -17.93 1.58
CA ALA A 129 5.41 -16.52 1.17
C ALA A 129 5.48 -16.38 -0.35
N ALA A 130 6.27 -17.21 -1.04
CA ALA A 130 6.35 -17.23 -2.49
C ALA A 130 5.01 -17.66 -3.13
N GLY A 131 4.37 -18.69 -2.58
CA GLY A 131 3.05 -19.12 -3.03
C GLY A 131 1.99 -18.05 -2.81
N MET A 132 1.96 -17.40 -1.65
CA MET A 132 1.07 -16.27 -1.37
C MET A 132 1.30 -15.09 -2.32
N ALA A 133 2.55 -14.75 -2.62
CA ALA A 133 2.87 -13.74 -3.63
C ALA A 133 2.26 -14.10 -4.99
N ALA A 134 2.41 -15.36 -5.44
CA ALA A 134 1.82 -15.82 -6.68
C ALA A 134 0.28 -15.76 -6.65
N VAL A 135 -0.35 -16.20 -5.57
CA VAL A 135 -1.82 -16.17 -5.43
C VAL A 135 -2.35 -14.74 -5.45
N VAL A 136 -1.70 -13.80 -4.74
CA VAL A 136 -2.12 -12.39 -4.73
C VAL A 136 -1.97 -11.74 -6.10
N ALA A 137 -0.90 -12.07 -6.83
CA ALA A 137 -0.73 -11.60 -8.20
C ALA A 137 -1.84 -12.15 -9.13
N LEU A 138 -2.13 -13.45 -9.07
CA LEU A 138 -3.18 -14.10 -9.85
C LEU A 138 -4.57 -13.56 -9.49
N PHE A 139 -4.84 -13.35 -8.20
CA PHE A 139 -6.05 -12.71 -7.72
C PHE A 139 -6.26 -11.36 -8.40
N ALA A 140 -5.24 -10.48 -8.39
CA ALA A 140 -5.34 -9.16 -8.99
C ALA A 140 -5.63 -9.23 -10.50
N LEU A 141 -4.96 -10.16 -11.19
CA LEU A 141 -5.15 -10.39 -12.63
C LEU A 141 -6.60 -10.82 -12.92
N PHE A 142 -7.11 -11.83 -12.21
CA PHE A 142 -8.49 -12.32 -12.38
C PHE A 142 -9.54 -11.30 -11.96
N TYR A 143 -9.28 -10.55 -10.89
CA TYR A 143 -10.18 -9.50 -10.41
C TYR A 143 -10.41 -8.41 -11.46
N ARG A 144 -9.42 -8.13 -12.33
CA ARG A 144 -9.61 -7.20 -13.44
C ARG A 144 -10.59 -7.70 -14.48
N PHE A 145 -10.71 -9.01 -14.70
CA PHE A 145 -11.69 -9.56 -15.65
C PHE A 145 -13.08 -9.61 -15.03
N SER A 146 -13.17 -10.08 -13.78
CA SER A 146 -14.41 -10.12 -13.01
C SER A 146 -14.05 -10.14 -11.53
N SER A 147 -14.67 -9.27 -10.74
CA SER A 147 -14.47 -9.25 -9.30
C SER A 147 -14.82 -10.59 -8.65
N TRP A 148 -15.90 -11.23 -9.11
CA TRP A 148 -16.31 -12.56 -8.65
C TRP A 148 -15.27 -13.64 -8.99
N LEU A 149 -14.69 -13.59 -10.20
CA LEU A 149 -13.63 -14.51 -10.58
C LEU A 149 -12.38 -14.30 -9.73
N GLY A 150 -12.00 -13.05 -9.48
CA GLY A 150 -10.91 -12.70 -8.56
C GLY A 150 -11.14 -13.26 -7.17
N LEU A 151 -12.31 -13.02 -6.57
CA LEU A 151 -12.69 -13.55 -5.26
C LEU A 151 -12.61 -15.08 -5.22
N ALA A 152 -13.28 -15.76 -6.14
CA ALA A 152 -13.32 -17.22 -6.19
C ALA A 152 -11.93 -17.82 -6.39
N ALA A 153 -11.17 -17.30 -7.35
CA ALA A 153 -9.81 -17.78 -7.62
C ALA A 153 -8.87 -17.52 -6.46
N GLY A 154 -8.90 -16.33 -5.85
CA GLY A 154 -8.05 -16.02 -4.69
C GLY A 154 -8.35 -16.95 -3.52
N ILE A 155 -9.63 -17.18 -3.21
CA ILE A 155 -10.04 -18.05 -2.09
C ILE A 155 -9.63 -19.50 -2.36
N ALA A 156 -9.88 -20.02 -3.56
CA ALA A 156 -9.52 -21.38 -3.92
C ALA A 156 -7.99 -21.57 -3.96
N LEU A 157 -7.26 -20.64 -4.59
CA LEU A 157 -5.81 -20.78 -4.72
C LEU A 157 -5.11 -20.68 -3.36
N ASN A 158 -5.52 -19.75 -2.50
CA ASN A 158 -4.87 -19.53 -1.20
C ASN A 158 -5.32 -20.55 -0.14
N GLY A 159 -6.63 -20.84 -0.08
CA GLY A 159 -7.20 -21.72 0.95
C GLY A 159 -7.18 -23.21 0.62
N LEU A 160 -7.15 -23.59 -0.67
CA LEU A 160 -7.18 -24.99 -1.11
C LEU A 160 -5.91 -25.41 -1.83
N LEU A 161 -5.50 -24.69 -2.89
CA LEU A 161 -4.38 -25.15 -3.73
C LEU A 161 -3.03 -24.99 -3.02
N LEU A 162 -2.80 -23.86 -2.35
CA LEU A 162 -1.55 -23.59 -1.65
C LEU A 162 -1.23 -24.65 -0.57
N PRO A 163 -2.15 -25.03 0.35
CA PRO A 163 -1.89 -26.14 1.27
C PRO A 163 -1.80 -27.50 0.57
N ALA A 164 -2.48 -27.70 -0.57
CA ALA A 164 -2.37 -28.95 -1.33
C ALA A 164 -0.96 -29.19 -1.90
N LEU A 165 -0.17 -28.13 -2.14
CA LEU A 165 1.24 -28.25 -2.55
C LEU A 165 2.11 -28.98 -1.51
N PHE A 166 1.66 -29.07 -0.26
CA PHE A 166 2.38 -29.76 0.81
C PHE A 166 2.09 -31.26 0.87
N ILE A 167 1.07 -31.77 0.15
CA ILE A 167 0.74 -33.20 0.13
C ILE A 167 1.93 -34.09 -0.31
N PRO A 168 2.67 -33.77 -1.39
CA PRO A 168 3.81 -34.60 -1.81
C PRO A 168 5.08 -34.37 -0.97
N LEU A 169 5.11 -33.39 -0.05
CA LEU A 169 6.30 -33.09 0.72
C LEU A 169 6.49 -34.09 1.88
N PRO A 170 7.72 -34.60 2.09
CA PRO A 170 8.04 -35.43 3.25
C PRO A 170 7.70 -34.69 4.55
N GLY A 171 6.95 -35.35 5.44
CA GLY A 171 6.57 -34.81 6.76
C GLY A 171 5.22 -34.08 6.85
N PHE A 172 4.54 -33.79 5.73
CA PHE A 172 3.22 -33.13 5.71
C PHE A 172 2.09 -34.10 5.32
N GLY A 173 2.10 -34.58 4.07
CA GLY A 173 1.13 -35.56 3.57
C GLY A 173 -0.34 -35.07 3.56
N LYS A 174 -1.26 -36.01 3.36
CA LYS A 174 -2.71 -35.73 3.34
C LYS A 174 -3.26 -35.29 4.70
N ALA A 175 -2.66 -35.76 5.80
CA ALA A 175 -3.11 -35.44 7.15
C ALA A 175 -2.96 -33.93 7.45
N PHE A 176 -1.81 -33.34 7.10
CA PHE A 176 -1.61 -31.90 7.22
C PHE A 176 -2.62 -31.11 6.37
N PHE A 177 -2.84 -31.52 5.12
CA PHE A 177 -3.80 -30.86 4.24
C PHE A 177 -5.21 -30.86 4.82
N LEU A 178 -5.70 -32.01 5.31
CA LEU A 178 -7.03 -32.12 5.91
C LEU A 178 -7.17 -31.31 7.20
N ALA A 179 -6.10 -31.19 7.99
CA ALA A 179 -6.09 -30.35 9.19
C ALA A 179 -6.13 -28.84 8.87
N MET A 180 -5.53 -28.43 7.75
CA MET A 180 -5.35 -27.01 7.41
C MET A 180 -6.39 -26.45 6.45
N VAL A 181 -7.01 -27.28 5.60
CA VAL A 181 -7.88 -26.80 4.50
C VAL A 181 -9.06 -25.96 5.01
N VAL A 182 -9.74 -26.40 6.07
CA VAL A 182 -10.90 -25.68 6.64
C VAL A 182 -10.48 -24.34 7.24
N PRO A 183 -9.51 -24.26 8.17
CA PRO A 183 -9.10 -22.97 8.73
C PRO A 183 -8.50 -22.03 7.67
N LEU A 184 -7.74 -22.54 6.69
CA LEU A 184 -7.16 -21.73 5.62
C LEU A 184 -8.21 -21.22 4.62
N LEU A 185 -9.25 -21.99 4.31
CA LEU A 185 -10.37 -21.50 3.50
C LEU A 185 -11.11 -20.36 4.18
N ILE A 186 -11.39 -20.49 5.48
CA ILE A 186 -12.04 -19.43 6.28
C ILE A 186 -11.15 -18.20 6.32
N ALA A 187 -9.86 -18.37 6.66
CA ALA A 187 -8.89 -17.28 6.70
C ALA A 187 -8.79 -16.57 5.34
N SER A 188 -8.72 -17.33 4.26
CA SER A 188 -8.62 -16.78 2.91
C SER A 188 -9.87 -16.01 2.52
N ALA A 189 -11.06 -16.54 2.80
CA ALA A 189 -12.31 -15.85 2.52
C ALA A 189 -12.38 -14.51 3.25
N LEU A 190 -12.07 -14.50 4.55
CA LEU A 190 -12.10 -13.29 5.37
C LEU A 190 -11.11 -12.24 4.85
N ASN A 191 -9.86 -12.62 4.59
CA ASN A 191 -8.84 -11.69 4.09
C ASN A 191 -9.20 -11.07 2.73
N ILE A 192 -9.69 -11.89 1.80
CA ILE A 192 -9.99 -11.45 0.42
C ILE A 192 -11.26 -10.60 0.39
N VAL A 193 -12.32 -11.02 1.09
CA VAL A 193 -13.58 -10.25 1.17
C VAL A 193 -13.33 -8.92 1.87
N LEU A 194 -12.53 -8.91 2.95
CA LEU A 194 -12.15 -7.67 3.62
C LEU A 194 -11.35 -6.76 2.68
N ALA A 195 -10.42 -7.31 1.89
CA ALA A 195 -9.65 -6.55 0.90
C ALA A 195 -10.54 -5.93 -0.18
N ALA A 196 -11.47 -6.71 -0.72
CA ALA A 196 -12.40 -6.24 -1.73
C ALA A 196 -13.34 -5.15 -1.18
N THR A 197 -13.91 -5.34 0.01
CA THR A 197 -14.78 -4.34 0.65
C THR A 197 -14.02 -3.06 0.98
N ALA A 198 -12.83 -3.15 1.58
CA ALA A 198 -11.95 -2.00 1.80
C ALA A 198 -11.66 -1.26 0.48
N PHE A 199 -11.34 -1.99 -0.58
CA PHE A 199 -11.10 -1.38 -1.90
C PHE A 199 -12.33 -0.64 -2.44
N THR A 200 -13.55 -1.16 -2.27
CA THR A 200 -14.75 -0.45 -2.72
C THR A 200 -14.96 0.90 -2.02
N SER A 201 -14.52 1.02 -0.77
CA SER A 201 -14.54 2.28 0.00
C SER A 201 -13.42 3.23 -0.45
N LEU A 202 -12.23 2.70 -0.71
CA LEU A 202 -11.01 3.46 -1.05
C LEU A 202 -10.92 3.86 -2.52
N ARG A 203 -11.62 3.19 -3.45
CA ARG A 203 -11.48 3.40 -4.90
C ARG A 203 -11.75 4.85 -5.36
N ARG A 204 -12.55 5.62 -4.60
CA ARG A 204 -12.80 7.03 -4.89
C ARG A 204 -11.57 7.91 -4.66
N VAL A 205 -10.73 7.52 -3.71
CA VAL A 205 -9.46 8.20 -3.37
C VAL A 205 -8.34 7.80 -4.34
N PHE A 206 -8.41 6.57 -4.90
CA PHE A 206 -7.44 6.03 -5.85
C PHE A 206 -8.07 5.80 -7.24
N PRO A 207 -8.37 6.87 -7.99
CA PRO A 207 -9.00 6.76 -9.31
C PRO A 207 -8.12 6.09 -10.38
N ALA A 208 -6.80 6.07 -10.16
CA ALA A 208 -5.82 5.38 -11.00
C ALA A 208 -5.40 4.00 -10.44
N SER A 209 -6.25 3.37 -9.62
CA SER A 209 -5.96 2.04 -9.05
C SER A 209 -5.87 0.95 -10.12
N TYR A 210 -5.07 -0.09 -9.83
CA TYR A 210 -4.85 -1.20 -10.76
C TYR A 210 -6.15 -1.88 -11.21
N ALA A 211 -7.07 -2.13 -10.28
CA ALA A 211 -8.36 -2.75 -10.58
C ALA A 211 -9.29 -1.85 -11.41
N ALA A 212 -9.18 -0.51 -11.31
CA ALA A 212 -9.96 0.44 -12.11
C ALA A 212 -9.46 0.57 -13.56
N GLY A 213 -8.20 0.21 -13.82
CA GLY A 213 -7.55 0.42 -15.12
C GLY A 213 -8.09 -0.38 -16.31
N ARG A 214 -8.91 -1.42 -16.12
CA ARG A 214 -9.50 -2.19 -17.25
C ARG A 214 -10.75 -1.50 -17.83
N GLY A 215 -11.54 -0.79 -17.03
CA GLY A 215 -12.80 -0.18 -17.47
C GLY A 215 -12.66 0.99 -18.46
N LYS A 216 -11.44 1.50 -18.68
CA LYS A 216 -11.17 2.59 -19.64
C LYS A 216 -10.77 2.12 -21.05
N GLY A 217 -10.67 0.80 -21.29
CA GLY A 217 -10.14 0.25 -22.55
C GLY A 217 -11.17 -0.25 -23.55
N GLU A 218 -12.45 -0.39 -23.18
CA GLU A 218 -13.51 -0.97 -24.04
C GLU A 218 -14.55 0.08 -24.43
N GLY A 219 -14.07 1.25 -24.87
CA GLY A 219 -14.89 2.36 -25.36
C GLY A 219 -14.19 3.09 -26.50
N LYS A 220 -13.79 2.35 -27.53
CA LYS A 220 -13.46 2.87 -28.86
C LYS A 220 -13.85 1.85 -29.91
#